data_AF-T1HIY6-F1
#
_entry.id   AF-T1HIY6-F1
#
_cell.length_a   1.000
_cell.length_b   1.000
_cell.length_c   1.000
_cell.angle_alpha   90.00
_cell.angle_beta   90.00
_cell.angle_gamma   90.00
#
_symmetry.space_group_name_H-M   'P 1'
#
loop_
_entity.id
_entity.type
_entity.pdbx_description
1 polymer ?
#
loop_
_entity_poly.entity_id
_entity_poly.type
_entity_poly.pdbx_seq_one_letter_code
_entity_poly.pdbx_strand_id
1 'polypeptide(L)'
;EMDFDAPVKLMFPNGIPDTWIDNPDFSNYLSKLGLYNVSKLCKELDHLSSEKASILNQTQELAFANYKTFIQTAECSREIFQQFQKCEQSLESLVQGVPKFSEECEEFVRRCGQIKAERQVNSITLARHSSILQLLEVPQLMDTAVREGLYDEALSLASYIRRLATLQPNIPVIKKLCSEIDACWATLTKRLIWELHGELQLPRCLQVVGVLRRMGVMTDAELRLKFLHARDSSFYNLISRIPNEQRTQRLNKIIEVYRTQLFNIITQYRAVFPEQDSILTTSKQHFNEYPVLHEWINNKVCELISAVEREAGEGRCDVSSIEQVMYLGQSLGRVGVDVRGLAGPVFSRSLCRMVGSQLSAADHRFVADMDKFSLESVKGVATVSPSFISHLTSTVSNVEYYPLARYTNSLLSVLNQLRLCAPLCLAQPVTDMLQQSLQSVASSIAQFYTREQQAMSAEERDLLTKMVVCFNDYLVPYIQRCLQSVYSPAEISFFLSVPVFKLQEKGLTFFNMAKISSPVQHLLPVIKLDLSNSQYL
;
A
#
# COMPACT_ATOMS: atom_id res chain seq x y z
N GLU A 1 72.05 -1.23 -142.94
CA GLU A 1 70.88 -1.29 -142.03
C GLU A 1 69.73 -1.88 -142.82
N MET A 2 69.38 -3.15 -142.60
CA MET A 2 68.21 -3.74 -143.24
C MET A 2 67.02 -3.59 -142.29
N ASP A 3 66.05 -2.85 -142.80
CA ASP A 3 64.78 -2.47 -142.21
C ASP A 3 64.05 -3.69 -141.63
N PHE A 4 64.11 -3.89 -140.30
CA PHE A 4 63.46 -5.01 -139.59
C PHE A 4 61.93 -4.96 -139.71
N ASP A 5 61.36 -3.83 -140.15
CA ASP A 5 59.93 -3.54 -140.14
C ASP A 5 59.18 -4.13 -141.36
N ALA A 6 59.88 -4.41 -142.47
CA ALA A 6 59.28 -4.97 -143.69
C ALA A 6 58.88 -6.46 -143.59
N PRO A 7 59.72 -7.40 -143.09
CA PRO A 7 59.34 -8.81 -142.97
C PRO A 7 58.30 -9.07 -141.86
N VAL A 8 58.29 -8.27 -140.80
CA VAL A 8 57.34 -8.39 -139.69
C VAL A 8 55.91 -8.04 -140.13
N LYS A 9 55.73 -7.00 -140.95
CA LYS A 9 54.43 -6.66 -141.58
C LYS A 9 53.93 -7.73 -142.55
N LEU A 10 54.82 -8.53 -143.13
CA LEU A 10 54.48 -9.61 -144.05
C LEU A 10 54.07 -10.90 -143.33
N MET A 11 54.64 -11.17 -142.14
CA MET A 11 54.28 -12.33 -141.31
C MET A 11 53.05 -12.09 -140.41
N PHE A 12 52.78 -10.85 -140.03
CA PHE A 12 51.60 -10.47 -139.24
C PHE A 12 50.78 -9.39 -139.95
N PRO A 13 49.97 -9.77 -140.97
CA PRO A 13 49.18 -8.80 -141.74
C PRO A 13 48.14 -8.03 -140.92
N ASN A 14 47.81 -8.52 -139.71
CA ASN A 14 46.85 -7.90 -138.79
C ASN A 14 47.52 -7.19 -137.58
N GLY A 15 48.85 -7.02 -137.58
CA GLY A 15 49.61 -6.47 -136.44
C GLY A 15 49.97 -7.50 -135.36
N ILE A 16 51.00 -7.20 -134.55
CA ILE A 16 51.46 -8.05 -133.43
C ILE A 16 50.62 -7.72 -132.18
N PRO A 17 50.17 -8.70 -131.37
CA PRO A 17 49.49 -8.44 -130.09
C PRO A 17 50.39 -7.71 -129.07
N ASP A 18 49.86 -6.68 -128.39
CA ASP A 18 50.62 -5.80 -127.47
C ASP A 18 51.40 -6.54 -126.37
N THR A 19 50.91 -7.69 -125.91
CA THR A 19 51.55 -8.50 -124.88
C THR A 19 52.86 -9.15 -125.31
N TRP A 20 53.17 -9.17 -126.61
CA TRP A 20 54.37 -9.80 -127.17
C TRP A 20 55.45 -8.80 -127.54
N ILE A 21 55.14 -7.50 -127.51
CA ILE A 21 56.05 -6.42 -127.91
C ILE A 21 57.20 -6.27 -126.90
N ASP A 22 56.92 -6.43 -125.61
CA ASP A 22 57.89 -6.30 -124.52
C ASP A 22 58.48 -7.64 -124.04
N ASN A 23 58.13 -8.76 -124.67
CA ASN A 23 58.66 -10.07 -124.28
C ASN A 23 60.02 -10.32 -124.96
N PRO A 24 61.15 -10.32 -124.23
CA PRO A 24 62.49 -10.49 -124.81
C PRO A 24 62.68 -11.87 -125.47
N ASP A 25 61.88 -12.86 -125.12
CA ASP A 25 61.94 -14.19 -125.73
C ASP A 25 61.34 -14.19 -127.14
N PHE A 26 60.35 -13.33 -127.41
CA PHE A 26 59.71 -13.21 -128.73
C PHE A 26 60.67 -12.60 -129.76
N SER A 27 61.35 -11.51 -129.41
CA SER A 27 62.32 -10.82 -130.29
C SER A 27 63.56 -11.67 -130.57
N ASN A 28 64.05 -12.42 -129.57
CA ASN A 28 65.14 -13.38 -129.72
C ASN A 28 64.77 -14.57 -130.62
N TYR A 29 63.52 -15.05 -130.55
CA TYR A 29 63.05 -16.15 -131.38
C TYR A 29 62.84 -15.73 -132.85
N LEU A 30 62.33 -14.52 -133.08
CA LEU A 30 62.17 -13.94 -134.42
C LEU A 30 63.52 -13.75 -135.13
N SER A 31 64.55 -13.34 -134.40
CA SER A 31 65.92 -13.24 -134.90
C SER A 31 66.52 -14.61 -135.27
N LYS A 32 66.18 -15.67 -134.53
CA LYS A 32 66.58 -17.05 -134.85
C LYS A 32 65.87 -17.59 -136.10
N LEU A 33 64.59 -17.27 -136.29
CA LEU A 33 63.82 -17.65 -137.49
C LEU A 33 64.40 -17.02 -138.78
N GLY A 34 64.90 -15.78 -138.70
CA GLY A 34 65.55 -15.11 -139.84
C GLY A 34 66.89 -15.73 -140.28
N LEU A 35 67.52 -16.56 -139.44
CA LEU A 35 68.77 -17.26 -139.72
C LEU A 35 68.58 -18.66 -140.31
N TYR A 36 67.34 -19.12 -140.46
CA TYR A 36 67.04 -20.46 -140.96
C TYR A 36 66.87 -20.50 -142.48
N ASN A 37 67.40 -21.58 -143.08
CA ASN A 37 67.20 -21.92 -144.48
C ASN A 37 65.79 -22.49 -144.72
N VAL A 38 65.25 -22.33 -145.94
CA VAL A 38 63.84 -22.62 -146.29
C VAL A 38 63.38 -24.03 -145.87
N SER A 39 64.28 -25.03 -145.94
CA SER A 39 63.99 -26.41 -145.53
C SER A 39 63.89 -26.62 -144.01
N LYS A 40 64.53 -25.76 -143.19
CA LYS A 40 64.37 -25.77 -141.72
C LYS A 40 63.15 -24.98 -141.28
N LEU A 41 62.81 -23.87 -141.95
CA LEU A 41 61.64 -23.06 -141.58
C LEU A 41 60.33 -23.85 -141.71
N CYS A 42 60.20 -24.69 -142.76
CA CYS A 42 59.02 -25.56 -142.91
C CYS A 42 58.91 -26.64 -141.83
N LYS A 43 60.02 -27.08 -141.23
CA LYS A 43 60.03 -28.09 -140.14
C LYS A 43 59.90 -27.48 -138.75
N GLU A 44 60.14 -26.17 -138.60
CA GLU A 44 60.06 -25.47 -137.32
C GLU A 44 58.62 -25.43 -136.78
N LEU A 45 57.62 -25.40 -137.66
CA LEU A 45 56.21 -25.43 -137.27
C LEU A 45 55.82 -26.80 -136.68
N ASP A 46 56.36 -27.88 -137.25
CA ASP A 46 56.23 -29.23 -136.70
C ASP A 46 57.01 -29.39 -135.39
N HIS A 47 58.20 -28.78 -135.26
CA HIS A 47 58.98 -28.79 -134.03
C HIS A 47 58.27 -28.05 -132.89
N LEU A 48 57.77 -26.83 -133.14
CA LEU A 48 57.04 -26.03 -132.15
C LEU A 48 55.73 -26.69 -131.71
N SER A 49 55.01 -27.32 -132.63
CA SER A 49 53.79 -28.06 -132.26
C SER A 49 54.11 -29.29 -131.42
N SER A 50 55.21 -29.99 -131.71
CA SER A 50 55.73 -31.09 -130.89
C SER A 50 56.22 -30.63 -129.51
N GLU A 51 56.92 -29.51 -129.43
CA GLU A 51 57.45 -28.94 -128.18
C GLU A 51 56.33 -28.40 -127.29
N LYS A 52 55.33 -27.70 -127.86
CA LYS A 52 54.14 -27.27 -127.12
C LYS A 52 53.35 -28.46 -126.59
N ALA A 53 53.17 -29.51 -127.39
CA ALA A 53 52.53 -30.74 -126.94
C ALA A 53 53.36 -31.43 -125.84
N SER A 54 54.69 -31.38 -125.93
CA SER A 54 55.59 -31.90 -124.90
C SER A 54 55.49 -31.13 -123.59
N ILE A 55 55.50 -29.79 -123.61
CA ILE A 55 55.36 -28.95 -122.41
C ILE A 55 53.97 -29.07 -121.81
N LEU A 56 52.91 -29.13 -122.62
CA LEU A 56 51.56 -29.39 -122.12
C LEU A 56 51.47 -30.77 -121.47
N ASN A 57 52.06 -31.80 -122.08
CA ASN A 57 52.14 -33.13 -121.47
C ASN A 57 53.00 -33.11 -120.21
N GLN A 58 54.13 -32.41 -120.16
CA GLN A 58 54.96 -32.28 -118.96
C GLN A 58 54.25 -31.52 -117.85
N THR A 59 53.47 -30.49 -118.17
CA THR A 59 52.73 -29.71 -117.18
C THR A 59 51.50 -30.48 -116.70
N GLN A 60 50.83 -31.20 -117.61
CA GLN A 60 49.76 -32.14 -117.24
C GLN A 60 50.33 -33.31 -116.43
N GLU A 61 51.50 -33.85 -116.76
CA GLU A 61 52.20 -34.86 -115.98
C GLU A 61 52.69 -34.30 -114.64
N LEU A 62 53.15 -33.06 -114.55
CA LEU A 62 53.53 -32.47 -113.26
C LEU A 62 52.29 -32.25 -112.38
N ALA A 63 51.21 -31.75 -112.99
CA ALA A 63 49.93 -31.59 -112.34
C ALA A 63 49.34 -32.95 -111.96
N PHE A 64 49.43 -34.01 -112.79
CA PHE A 64 48.95 -35.37 -112.48
C PHE A 64 49.88 -36.16 -111.56
N ALA A 65 51.18 -35.92 -111.57
CA ALA A 65 52.13 -36.54 -110.68
C ALA A 65 52.01 -35.94 -109.28
N ASN A 66 51.72 -34.63 -109.19
CA ASN A 66 51.69 -33.89 -107.93
C ASN A 66 50.31 -33.32 -107.56
N TYR A 67 49.21 -33.72 -108.22
CA TYR A 67 47.86 -33.22 -107.87
C TYR A 67 47.51 -33.55 -106.43
N LYS A 68 47.98 -34.70 -105.92
CA LYS A 68 47.84 -35.09 -104.51
C LYS A 68 48.47 -34.05 -103.59
N THR A 69 49.66 -33.54 -103.91
CA THR A 69 50.35 -32.53 -103.09
C THR A 69 49.61 -31.19 -103.11
N PHE A 70 49.08 -30.78 -104.26
CA PHE A 70 48.27 -29.56 -104.38
C PHE A 70 46.94 -29.65 -103.64
N ILE A 71 46.22 -30.78 -103.79
CA ILE A 71 44.99 -31.04 -103.05
C ILE A 71 45.28 -31.11 -101.56
N GLN A 72 46.31 -31.84 -101.12
CA GLN A 72 46.71 -31.91 -99.71
C GLN A 72 47.09 -30.55 -99.14
N THR A 73 47.75 -29.69 -99.91
CA THR A 73 48.12 -28.34 -99.44
C THR A 73 46.88 -27.44 -99.30
N ALA A 74 45.94 -27.51 -100.25
CA ALA A 74 44.68 -26.78 -100.18
C ALA A 74 43.76 -27.31 -99.07
N GLU A 75 43.68 -28.64 -98.89
CA GLU A 75 42.96 -29.30 -97.81
C GLU A 75 43.57 -28.95 -96.45
N CYS A 76 44.89 -29.00 -96.31
CA CYS A 76 45.59 -28.61 -95.09
C CYS A 76 45.38 -27.13 -94.75
N SER A 77 45.45 -26.23 -95.75
CA SER A 77 45.16 -24.81 -95.54
C SER A 77 43.70 -24.58 -95.12
N ARG A 78 42.76 -25.33 -95.70
CA ARG A 78 41.33 -25.25 -95.35
C ARG A 78 41.08 -25.80 -93.94
N GLU A 79 41.74 -26.90 -93.58
CA GLU A 79 41.67 -27.48 -92.24
C GLU A 79 42.25 -26.52 -91.20
N ILE A 80 43.42 -25.93 -91.45
CA ILE A 80 44.03 -24.91 -90.59
C ILE A 80 43.08 -23.73 -90.39
N PHE A 81 42.47 -23.22 -91.46
CA PHE A 81 41.50 -22.12 -91.35
C PHE A 81 40.29 -22.50 -90.50
N GLN A 82 39.75 -23.70 -90.68
CA GLN A 82 38.66 -24.22 -89.83
C GLN A 82 39.08 -24.39 -88.36
N GLN A 83 40.30 -24.85 -88.10
CA GLN A 83 40.82 -24.98 -86.73
C GLN A 83 41.03 -23.61 -86.07
N PHE A 84 41.53 -22.61 -86.80
CA PHE A 84 41.63 -21.25 -86.28
C PHE A 84 40.25 -20.66 -85.96
N GLN A 85 39.25 -20.89 -86.82
CA GLN A 85 37.89 -20.42 -86.57
C GLN A 85 37.25 -21.10 -85.34
N LYS A 86 37.50 -22.40 -85.15
CA LYS A 86 37.11 -23.12 -83.92
C LYS A 86 37.84 -22.58 -82.69
N CYS A 87 39.13 -22.25 -82.83
CA CYS A 87 39.93 -21.70 -81.75
C CYS A 87 39.42 -20.30 -81.35
N GLU A 88 39.09 -19.46 -82.33
CA GLU A 88 38.50 -18.14 -82.12
C GLU A 88 37.16 -18.23 -81.38
N GLN A 89 36.25 -19.12 -81.83
CA GLN A 89 34.97 -19.35 -81.14
C GLN A 89 35.15 -19.87 -79.71
N SER A 90 36.11 -20.78 -79.51
CA SER A 90 36.42 -21.32 -78.18
C SER A 90 37.03 -20.26 -77.26
N LEU A 91 37.89 -19.39 -77.81
CA LEU A 91 38.50 -18.28 -77.09
C LEU A 91 37.46 -17.22 -76.72
N GLU A 92 36.55 -16.89 -77.63
CA GLU A 92 35.45 -15.95 -77.37
C GLU A 92 34.51 -16.48 -76.28
N SER A 93 34.16 -17.77 -76.33
CA SER A 93 33.39 -18.42 -75.28
C SER A 93 34.10 -18.39 -73.93
N LEU A 94 35.42 -18.59 -73.90
CA LEU A 94 36.22 -18.51 -72.67
C LEU A 94 36.29 -17.08 -72.12
N VAL A 95 36.53 -16.09 -72.99
CA VAL A 95 36.59 -14.67 -72.61
C VAL A 95 35.25 -14.18 -72.07
N GLN A 96 34.12 -14.67 -72.60
CA GLN A 96 32.80 -14.34 -72.08
C GLN A 96 32.40 -15.15 -70.83
N GLY A 97 32.87 -16.40 -70.72
CA GLY A 97 32.51 -17.32 -69.65
C GLY A 97 33.28 -17.09 -68.35
N VAL A 98 34.58 -16.76 -68.42
CA VAL A 98 35.44 -16.56 -67.24
C VAL A 98 34.96 -15.42 -66.32
N PRO A 99 34.55 -14.24 -66.84
CA PRO A 99 34.03 -13.17 -65.98
C PRO A 99 32.74 -13.57 -65.27
N LYS A 100 31.79 -14.21 -65.98
CA LYS A 100 30.53 -14.71 -65.39
C LYS A 100 30.79 -15.74 -64.30
N PHE A 101 31.73 -16.66 -64.54
CA PHE A 101 32.14 -17.64 -63.54
C PHE A 101 32.79 -16.97 -62.32
N SER A 102 33.60 -15.92 -62.53
CA SER A 102 34.20 -15.14 -61.44
C SER A 102 33.13 -14.42 -60.61
N GLU A 103 32.16 -13.77 -61.25
CA GLU A 103 31.03 -13.11 -60.59
C GLU A 103 30.20 -14.11 -59.76
N GLU A 104 29.87 -15.29 -60.32
CA GLU A 104 29.16 -16.34 -59.60
C GLU A 104 29.99 -16.89 -58.42
N CYS A 105 31.31 -17.01 -58.57
CA CYS A 105 32.20 -17.41 -57.48
C CYS A 105 32.25 -16.37 -56.36
N GLU A 106 32.32 -15.09 -56.69
CA GLU A 106 32.27 -14.00 -55.70
C GLU A 106 30.93 -13.98 -54.97
N GLU A 107 29.82 -14.15 -55.69
CA GLU A 107 28.51 -14.25 -55.07
C GLU A 107 28.40 -15.49 -54.18
N PHE A 108 28.91 -16.64 -54.63
CA PHE A 108 28.95 -17.87 -53.85
C PHE A 108 29.74 -17.67 -52.56
N VAL A 109 30.94 -17.08 -52.61
CA VAL A 109 31.75 -16.77 -51.43
C VAL A 109 31.00 -15.83 -50.48
N ARG A 110 30.33 -14.79 -51.01
CA ARG A 110 29.51 -13.87 -50.21
C ARG A 110 28.36 -14.60 -49.50
N ARG A 111 27.61 -15.44 -50.22
CA ARG A 111 26.50 -16.23 -49.66
C ARG A 111 27.01 -17.25 -48.64
N CYS A 112 28.10 -17.96 -48.92
CA CYS A 112 28.73 -18.85 -47.96
C CYS A 112 29.20 -18.13 -46.69
N GLY A 113 29.72 -16.90 -46.82
CA GLY A 113 30.07 -16.05 -45.68
C GLY A 113 28.86 -15.72 -44.79
N GLN A 114 27.73 -15.35 -45.41
CA GLN A 114 26.47 -15.08 -44.70
C GLN A 114 25.94 -16.34 -44.00
N ILE A 115 25.87 -17.47 -44.72
CA ILE A 115 25.43 -18.75 -44.16
C ILE A 115 26.35 -19.20 -43.02
N LYS A 116 27.67 -19.00 -43.15
CA LYS A 116 28.62 -19.33 -42.08
C LYS A 116 28.40 -18.46 -40.85
N ALA A 117 28.16 -17.16 -41.02
CA ALA A 117 27.85 -16.25 -39.92
C ALA A 117 26.54 -16.63 -39.21
N GLU A 118 25.46 -16.88 -39.97
CA GLU A 118 24.19 -17.36 -39.42
C GLU A 118 24.35 -18.70 -38.70
N ARG A 119 25.07 -19.65 -39.29
CA ARG A 119 25.33 -20.95 -38.68
C ARG A 119 26.17 -20.81 -37.40
N GLN A 120 27.12 -19.89 -37.37
CA GLN A 120 27.91 -19.61 -36.16
C GLN A 120 27.03 -19.04 -35.05
N VAL A 121 26.16 -18.07 -35.35
CA VAL A 121 25.20 -17.53 -34.37
C VAL A 121 24.24 -18.61 -33.88
N ASN A 122 23.70 -19.43 -34.78
CA ASN A 122 22.81 -20.53 -34.43
C ASN A 122 23.52 -21.60 -33.59
N SER A 123 24.77 -21.92 -33.91
CA SER A 123 25.55 -22.89 -33.13
C SER A 123 25.86 -22.38 -31.73
N ILE A 124 26.19 -21.09 -31.57
CA ILE A 124 26.41 -20.48 -30.25
C ILE A 124 25.10 -20.43 -29.46
N THR A 125 24.01 -20.04 -30.11
CA THR A 125 22.67 -20.00 -29.50
C THR A 125 22.25 -21.39 -29.04
N LEU A 126 22.43 -22.42 -29.87
CA LEU A 126 22.15 -23.81 -29.51
C LEU A 126 23.03 -24.28 -28.35
N ALA A 127 24.32 -23.92 -28.32
CA ALA A 127 25.21 -24.29 -27.23
C ALA A 127 24.83 -23.64 -25.89
N ARG A 128 24.23 -22.44 -25.92
CA ARG A 128 23.84 -21.67 -24.73
C ARG A 128 22.33 -21.63 -24.47
N HIS A 129 21.53 -22.37 -25.24
CA HIS A 129 20.07 -22.27 -25.22
C HIS A 129 19.50 -22.53 -23.82
N SER A 130 20.06 -23.51 -23.10
CA SER A 130 19.63 -23.88 -21.74
C SER A 130 19.82 -22.73 -20.74
N SER A 131 20.97 -22.03 -20.81
CA SER A 131 21.23 -20.87 -19.96
C SER A 131 20.33 -19.68 -20.29
N ILE A 132 20.01 -19.48 -21.58
CA ILE A 132 19.08 -18.44 -22.02
C ILE A 132 17.66 -18.75 -21.54
N LEU A 133 17.23 -20.01 -21.66
CA LEU A 133 15.93 -20.48 -21.18
C LEU A 133 15.79 -20.24 -19.67
N GLN A 134 16.78 -20.65 -18.87
CA GLN A 134 16.80 -20.43 -17.43
C GLN A 134 16.64 -18.95 -17.07
N LEU A 135 17.29 -18.05 -17.81
CA LEU A 135 17.15 -16.61 -17.60
C LEU A 135 15.73 -16.11 -17.90
N LEU A 136 15.08 -16.65 -18.93
CA LEU A 136 13.71 -16.32 -19.31
C LEU A 136 12.66 -16.93 -18.36
N GLU A 137 13.01 -17.98 -17.62
CA GLU A 137 12.16 -18.62 -16.62
C GLU A 137 12.17 -17.90 -15.26
N VAL A 138 13.14 -17.01 -15.01
CA VAL A 138 13.27 -16.28 -13.72
C VAL A 138 11.98 -15.56 -13.30
N PRO A 139 11.22 -14.86 -14.17
CA PRO A 139 9.96 -14.25 -13.77
C PRO A 139 8.90 -15.25 -13.31
N GLN A 140 8.86 -16.45 -13.91
CA GLN A 140 7.93 -17.51 -13.50
C GLN A 140 8.33 -18.11 -12.15
N LEU A 141 9.64 -18.33 -11.95
CA LEU A 141 10.19 -18.77 -10.66
C LEU A 141 9.92 -17.74 -9.56
N MET A 142 10.06 -16.45 -9.90
CA MET A 142 9.79 -15.33 -9.02
C MET A 142 8.32 -15.27 -8.59
N ASP A 143 7.40 -15.35 -9.55
CA ASP A 143 5.97 -15.35 -9.29
C ASP A 143 5.55 -16.55 -8.42
N THR A 144 6.17 -17.71 -8.65
CA THR A 144 5.98 -18.92 -7.83
C THR A 144 6.52 -18.73 -6.41
N ALA A 145 7.73 -18.22 -6.24
CA ALA A 145 8.32 -17.93 -4.93
C ALA A 145 7.48 -16.92 -4.12
N VAL A 146 6.95 -15.89 -4.79
CA VAL A 146 6.04 -14.90 -4.18
C VAL A 146 4.72 -15.54 -3.75
N ARG A 147 4.16 -16.48 -4.52
CA ARG A 147 2.93 -17.20 -4.16
C ARG A 147 3.12 -18.09 -2.93
N GLU A 148 4.19 -18.89 -2.93
CA GLU A 148 4.54 -19.83 -1.86
C GLU A 148 5.08 -19.15 -0.58
N GLY A 149 5.41 -17.86 -0.63
CA GLY A 149 5.93 -17.11 0.52
C GLY A 149 7.43 -17.31 0.77
N LEU A 150 8.15 -17.80 -0.23
CA LEU A 150 9.60 -17.96 -0.28
C LEU A 150 10.28 -16.62 -0.59
N TYR A 151 10.26 -15.72 0.41
CA TYR A 151 10.66 -14.32 0.21
C TYR A 151 12.16 -14.12 0.00
N ASP A 152 13.00 -14.98 0.58
CA ASP A 152 14.46 -14.86 0.47
C ASP A 152 14.93 -15.24 -0.94
N GLU A 153 14.37 -16.31 -1.51
CA GLU A 153 14.57 -16.71 -2.90
C GLU A 153 14.10 -15.60 -3.84
N ALA A 154 12.89 -15.05 -3.61
CA ALA A 154 12.38 -13.96 -4.42
C ALA A 154 13.29 -12.71 -4.38
N LEU A 155 13.78 -12.32 -3.19
CA LEU A 155 14.74 -11.23 -3.03
C LEU A 155 16.04 -11.48 -3.81
N SER A 156 16.55 -12.71 -3.76
CA SER A 156 17.76 -13.10 -4.50
C SER A 156 17.57 -13.01 -6.02
N LEU A 157 16.45 -13.50 -6.55
CA LEU A 157 16.13 -13.47 -7.99
C LEU A 157 16.00 -12.03 -8.50
N ALA A 158 15.31 -11.16 -7.74
CA ALA A 158 15.20 -9.75 -8.06
C ALA A 158 16.58 -9.05 -8.06
N SER A 159 17.43 -9.34 -7.07
CA SER A 159 18.78 -8.78 -7.01
C SER A 159 19.66 -9.22 -8.18
N TYR A 160 19.54 -10.47 -8.61
CA TYR A 160 20.28 -11.04 -9.73
C TYR A 160 19.94 -10.34 -11.05
N ILE A 161 18.64 -10.20 -11.38
CA ILE A 161 18.22 -9.58 -12.63
C ILE A 161 18.48 -8.06 -12.63
N ARG A 162 18.29 -7.38 -11.49
CA ARG A 162 18.67 -5.96 -11.37
C ARG A 162 20.16 -5.75 -11.57
N ARG A 163 21.01 -6.61 -10.98
CA ARG A 163 22.45 -6.57 -11.23
C ARG A 163 22.78 -6.82 -12.70
N LEU A 164 22.13 -7.80 -13.34
CA LEU A 164 22.31 -8.06 -14.77
C LEU A 164 21.95 -6.84 -15.64
N ALA A 165 20.88 -6.13 -15.31
CA ALA A 165 20.46 -4.91 -16.00
C ALA A 165 21.43 -3.74 -15.83
N THR A 166 22.05 -3.61 -14.64
CA THR A 166 23.10 -2.60 -14.42
C THR A 166 24.37 -2.91 -15.23
N LEU A 167 24.70 -4.20 -15.41
CA LEU A 167 25.88 -4.61 -16.18
C LEU A 167 25.67 -4.51 -17.69
N GLN A 168 24.43 -4.74 -18.17
CA GLN A 168 24.11 -4.81 -19.59
C GLN A 168 22.82 -4.01 -19.94
N PRO A 169 22.88 -2.67 -19.90
CA PRO A 169 21.69 -1.82 -20.08
C PRO A 169 21.17 -1.77 -21.53
N ASN A 170 21.93 -2.23 -22.52
CA ASN A 170 21.57 -2.10 -23.93
C ASN A 170 20.72 -3.26 -24.48
N ILE A 171 20.51 -4.33 -23.72
CA ILE A 171 19.80 -5.53 -24.19
C ILE A 171 18.29 -5.40 -23.90
N PRO A 172 17.40 -5.39 -24.92
CA PRO A 172 15.96 -5.20 -24.73
C PRO A 172 15.30 -6.31 -23.88
N VAL A 173 15.76 -7.55 -24.03
CA VAL A 173 15.23 -8.70 -23.26
C VAL A 173 15.46 -8.51 -21.76
N ILE A 174 16.63 -8.00 -21.35
CA ILE A 174 16.95 -7.75 -19.94
C ILE A 174 16.05 -6.63 -19.37
N LYS A 175 15.77 -5.58 -20.16
CA LYS A 175 14.82 -4.52 -19.77
C LYS A 175 13.42 -5.10 -19.55
N LYS A 176 12.97 -5.98 -20.44
CA LYS A 176 11.68 -6.67 -20.29
C LYS A 176 11.63 -7.53 -19.02
N LEU A 177 12.67 -8.31 -18.75
CA LEU A 177 12.77 -9.12 -17.53
C LEU A 177 12.71 -8.27 -16.26
N CYS A 178 13.37 -7.10 -16.24
CA CYS A 178 13.26 -6.17 -15.11
C CYS A 178 11.82 -5.69 -14.89
N SER A 179 11.13 -5.30 -15.98
CA SER A 179 9.75 -4.83 -15.89
C SER A 179 8.78 -5.91 -15.35
N GLU A 180 8.98 -7.17 -15.72
CA GLU A 180 8.18 -8.30 -15.22
C GLU A 180 8.44 -8.57 -13.72
N ILE A 181 9.70 -8.45 -13.28
CA ILE A 181 10.06 -8.59 -11.87
C ILE A 181 9.51 -7.44 -11.04
N ASP A 182 9.59 -6.20 -11.54
CA ASP A 182 9.04 -5.04 -10.84
C ASP A 182 7.50 -5.14 -10.71
N ALA A 183 6.81 -5.74 -11.70
CA ALA A 183 5.38 -6.06 -11.59
C ALA A 183 5.09 -7.11 -10.50
N CYS A 184 5.92 -8.15 -10.39
CA CYS A 184 5.84 -9.14 -9.30
C CYS A 184 6.09 -8.46 -7.94
N TRP A 185 7.06 -7.54 -7.86
CA TRP A 185 7.38 -6.75 -6.66
C TRP A 185 6.24 -5.84 -6.22
N ALA A 186 5.60 -5.16 -7.15
CA ALA A 186 4.43 -4.33 -6.85
C ALA A 186 3.28 -5.18 -6.27
N THR A 187 3.09 -6.39 -6.80
CA THR A 187 2.06 -7.34 -6.33
C THR A 187 2.38 -7.85 -4.94
N LEU A 188 3.63 -8.28 -4.68
CA LEU A 188 4.09 -8.70 -3.35
C LEU A 188 3.93 -7.57 -2.32
N THR A 189 4.34 -6.35 -2.67
CA THR A 189 4.22 -5.18 -1.79
C THR A 189 2.77 -4.95 -1.38
N LYS A 190 1.83 -4.97 -2.34
CA LYS A 190 0.39 -4.82 -2.05
C LYS A 190 -0.12 -5.93 -1.12
N ARG A 191 0.26 -7.18 -1.36
CA ARG A 191 -0.12 -8.33 -0.54
C ARG A 191 0.38 -8.19 0.90
N LEU A 192 1.65 -7.84 1.09
CA LEU A 192 2.26 -7.67 2.41
C LEU A 192 1.65 -6.48 3.18
N ILE A 193 1.37 -5.35 2.50
CA ILE A 193 0.66 -4.23 3.12
C ILE A 193 -0.77 -4.64 3.51
N TRP A 194 -1.47 -5.39 2.67
CA TRP A 194 -2.80 -5.89 2.99
C TRP A 194 -2.77 -6.82 4.21
N GLU A 195 -1.75 -7.68 4.31
CA GLU A 195 -1.55 -8.56 5.46
C GLU A 195 -1.39 -7.78 6.78
N LEU A 196 -0.77 -6.59 6.75
CA LEU A 196 -0.66 -5.70 7.93
C LEU A 196 -2.02 -5.16 8.42
N HIS A 197 -3.09 -5.23 7.64
CA HIS A 197 -4.44 -4.86 8.09
C HIS A 197 -5.09 -5.98 8.94
N GLY A 198 -4.62 -7.22 8.83
CA GLY A 198 -5.17 -8.36 9.58
C GLY A 198 -4.61 -8.47 11.00
N GLU A 199 -5.21 -9.33 11.82
CA GLU A 199 -4.62 -9.70 13.12
C GLU A 199 -3.35 -10.52 12.87
N LEU A 200 -2.20 -9.97 13.25
CA LEU A 200 -0.91 -10.64 13.08
C LEU A 200 -0.25 -10.82 14.44
N GLN A 201 0.33 -12.01 14.64
CA GLN A 201 1.26 -12.23 15.73
C GLN A 201 2.59 -11.52 15.46
N LEU A 202 3.30 -11.17 16.52
CA LEU A 202 4.57 -10.44 16.44
C LEU A 202 5.61 -11.09 15.49
N PRO A 203 5.84 -12.43 15.49
CA PRO A 203 6.82 -13.04 14.59
C PRO A 203 6.51 -12.82 13.12
N ARG A 204 5.22 -12.94 12.75
CA ARG A 204 4.78 -12.70 11.37
C ARG A 204 4.89 -11.22 11.00
N CYS A 205 4.60 -10.33 11.94
CA CYS A 205 4.77 -8.89 11.75
C CYS A 205 6.23 -8.51 11.48
N LEU A 206 7.19 -9.07 12.23
CA LEU A 206 8.63 -8.91 11.99
C LEU A 206 9.04 -9.44 10.61
N GLN A 207 8.52 -10.60 10.20
CA GLN A 207 8.81 -11.17 8.88
C GLN A 207 8.30 -10.27 7.75
N VAL A 208 7.03 -9.86 7.80
CA VAL A 208 6.39 -9.01 6.77
C VAL A 208 7.13 -7.68 6.63
N VAL A 209 7.37 -6.99 7.74
CA VAL A 209 8.05 -5.69 7.71
C VAL A 209 9.53 -5.83 7.37
N GLY A 210 10.18 -6.92 7.80
CA GLY A 210 11.54 -7.26 7.40
C GLY A 210 11.69 -7.49 5.90
N VAL A 211 10.72 -8.16 5.26
CA VAL A 211 10.70 -8.32 3.79
C VAL A 211 10.48 -6.98 3.10
N LEU A 212 9.48 -6.19 3.54
CA LEU A 212 9.21 -4.86 2.97
C LEU A 212 10.44 -3.93 3.05
N ARG A 213 11.16 -3.95 4.18
CA ARG A 213 12.42 -3.20 4.37
C ARG A 213 13.51 -3.66 3.39
N ARG A 214 13.69 -4.98 3.23
CA ARG A 214 14.68 -5.55 2.30
C ARG A 214 14.34 -5.35 0.82
N MET A 215 13.06 -5.22 0.48
CA MET A 215 12.63 -4.90 -0.89
C MET A 215 13.07 -3.50 -1.33
N GLY A 216 13.32 -2.58 -0.37
CA GLY A 216 13.87 -1.24 -0.64
C GLY A 216 12.93 -0.30 -1.42
N VAL A 217 11.64 -0.61 -1.47
CA VAL A 217 10.62 0.17 -2.22
C VAL A 217 10.18 1.42 -1.44
N MET A 218 10.31 1.41 -0.12
CA MET A 218 9.87 2.47 0.77
C MET A 218 10.94 2.78 1.81
N THR A 219 11.04 4.05 2.19
CA THR A 219 11.90 4.51 3.28
C THR A 219 11.40 4.00 4.63
N ASP A 220 12.26 3.99 5.66
CA ASP A 220 11.85 3.56 7.01
C ASP A 220 10.71 4.44 7.56
N ALA A 221 10.72 5.74 7.25
CA ALA A 221 9.65 6.67 7.63
C ALA A 221 8.31 6.33 6.94
N GLU A 222 8.32 6.06 5.64
CA GLU A 222 7.12 5.65 4.90
C GLU A 222 6.59 4.30 5.40
N LEU A 223 7.50 3.35 5.70
CA LEU A 223 7.14 2.03 6.23
C LEU A 223 6.48 2.13 7.62
N ARG A 224 7.00 3.01 8.50
CA ARG A 224 6.39 3.32 9.80
C ARG A 224 4.97 3.90 9.64
N LEU A 225 4.79 4.84 8.73
CA LEU A 225 3.48 5.44 8.45
C LEU A 225 2.51 4.44 7.84
N LYS A 226 2.96 3.63 6.87
CA LYS A 226 2.14 2.58 6.24
C LYS A 226 1.74 1.51 7.24
N PHE A 227 2.63 1.14 8.15
CA PHE A 227 2.32 0.23 9.25
C PHE A 227 1.19 0.79 10.12
N LEU A 228 1.35 2.01 10.65
CA LEU A 228 0.35 2.62 11.50
C LEU A 228 -0.98 2.81 10.77
N HIS A 229 -0.96 3.27 9.52
CA HIS A 229 -2.16 3.42 8.69
C HIS A 229 -2.90 2.09 8.47
N ALA A 230 -2.19 1.00 8.17
CA ALA A 230 -2.79 -0.32 7.99
C ALA A 230 -3.46 -0.82 9.29
N ARG A 231 -2.78 -0.62 10.43
CA ARG A 231 -3.32 -0.94 11.76
C ARG A 231 -4.51 -0.08 12.12
N ASP A 232 -4.48 1.21 11.78
CA ASP A 232 -5.55 2.15 12.10
C ASP A 232 -6.82 1.85 11.29
N SER A 233 -6.69 1.50 10.01
CA SER A 233 -7.80 1.03 9.19
C SER A 233 -8.49 -0.21 9.79
N SER A 234 -7.69 -1.18 10.25
CA SER A 234 -8.21 -2.36 10.96
C SER A 234 -8.93 -1.98 12.26
N PHE A 235 -8.33 -1.08 13.03
CA PHE A 235 -8.88 -0.57 14.27
C PHE A 235 -10.25 0.10 14.08
N TYR A 236 -10.39 1.01 13.10
CA TYR A 236 -11.68 1.64 12.81
C TYR A 236 -12.73 0.65 12.33
N ASN A 237 -12.34 -0.38 11.58
CA ASN A 237 -13.24 -1.45 11.17
C ASN A 237 -13.75 -2.28 12.37
N LEU A 238 -12.96 -2.43 13.43
CA LEU A 238 -13.40 -3.09 14.67
C LEU A 238 -14.37 -2.21 15.45
N ILE A 239 -14.06 -0.91 15.59
CA ILE A 239 -14.91 0.05 16.30
C ILE A 239 -16.27 0.22 15.58
N SER A 240 -16.29 0.28 14.25
CA SER A 240 -17.53 0.46 13.46
C SER A 240 -18.49 -0.73 13.53
N ARG A 241 -17.97 -1.93 13.81
CA ARG A 241 -18.77 -3.15 14.01
C ARG A 241 -19.46 -3.23 15.36
N ILE A 242 -19.13 -2.34 16.32
CA ILE A 242 -19.76 -2.35 17.64
C ILE A 242 -21.21 -1.84 17.49
N PRO A 243 -22.24 -2.69 17.73
CA PRO A 243 -23.62 -2.31 17.50
C PRO A 243 -24.08 -1.18 18.44
N ASN A 244 -24.99 -0.34 17.95
CA ASN A 244 -25.60 0.74 18.72
C ASN A 244 -26.73 0.26 19.67
N GLU A 245 -27.19 -0.98 19.55
CA GLU A 245 -28.40 -1.49 20.19
C GLU A 245 -28.23 -1.78 21.69
N GLN A 246 -27.04 -2.25 22.12
CA GLN A 246 -26.69 -2.49 23.52
C GLN A 246 -25.94 -1.29 24.13
N ARG A 247 -26.64 -0.16 24.25
CA ARG A 247 -26.06 1.15 24.58
C ARG A 247 -25.24 1.16 25.87
N THR A 248 -25.67 0.47 26.92
CA THR A 248 -24.97 0.45 28.22
C THR A 248 -23.65 -0.34 28.21
N GLN A 249 -23.51 -1.33 27.32
CA GLN A 249 -22.29 -2.15 27.21
C GLN A 249 -21.34 -1.66 26.10
N ARG A 250 -21.81 -0.73 25.25
CA ARG A 250 -21.07 -0.22 24.11
C ARG A 250 -19.74 0.42 24.54
N LEU A 251 -19.77 1.26 25.57
CA LEU A 251 -18.56 1.91 26.09
C LEU A 251 -17.52 0.87 26.55
N ASN A 252 -17.95 -0.17 27.26
CA ASN A 252 -17.06 -1.25 27.71
C ASN A 252 -16.44 -2.01 26.53
N LYS A 253 -17.22 -2.27 25.47
CA LYS A 253 -16.69 -2.90 24.24
C LYS A 253 -15.67 -2.01 23.53
N ILE A 254 -15.93 -0.69 23.48
CA ILE A 254 -14.97 0.28 22.92
C ILE A 254 -13.67 0.26 23.73
N ILE A 255 -13.77 0.38 25.05
CA ILE A 255 -12.61 0.36 25.97
C ILE A 255 -11.79 -0.93 25.78
N GLU A 256 -12.46 -2.07 25.63
CA GLU A 256 -11.80 -3.36 25.45
C GLU A 256 -11.07 -3.48 24.09
N VAL A 257 -11.66 -2.96 23.01
CA VAL A 257 -10.99 -2.87 21.70
C VAL A 257 -9.77 -1.96 21.81
N TYR A 258 -9.90 -0.79 22.46
CA TYR A 258 -8.77 0.10 22.70
C TYR A 258 -7.65 -0.59 23.50
N ARG A 259 -8.01 -1.31 24.56
CA ARG A 259 -7.06 -2.01 25.43
C ARG A 259 -6.23 -3.02 24.66
N THR A 260 -6.89 -3.87 23.89
CA THR A 260 -6.24 -4.95 23.15
C THR A 260 -5.47 -4.43 21.95
N GLN A 261 -6.09 -3.56 21.14
CA GLN A 261 -5.50 -3.11 19.87
C GLN A 261 -4.36 -2.11 20.09
N LEU A 262 -4.51 -1.11 20.97
CA LEU A 262 -3.40 -0.17 21.21
C LEU A 262 -2.20 -0.90 21.82
N PHE A 263 -2.42 -1.82 22.76
CA PHE A 263 -1.33 -2.61 23.34
C PHE A 263 -0.58 -3.40 22.25
N ASN A 264 -1.32 -4.13 21.40
CA ASN A 264 -0.72 -4.90 20.31
C ASN A 264 0.00 -4.02 19.29
N ILE A 265 -0.61 -2.91 18.86
CA ILE A 265 -0.01 -2.01 17.86
C ILE A 265 1.25 -1.36 18.42
N ILE A 266 1.24 -0.87 19.67
CA ILE A 266 2.40 -0.22 20.29
C ILE A 266 3.54 -1.22 20.48
N THR A 267 3.25 -2.42 21.01
CA THR A 267 4.27 -3.45 21.22
C THR A 267 4.86 -3.94 19.89
N GLN A 268 4.03 -4.19 18.88
CA GLN A 268 4.49 -4.59 17.55
C GLN A 268 5.31 -3.50 16.88
N TYR A 269 4.85 -2.24 16.93
CA TYR A 269 5.57 -1.11 16.36
C TYR A 269 6.97 -1.01 16.95
N ARG A 270 7.10 -1.03 18.29
CA ARG A 270 8.40 -0.93 18.97
C ARG A 270 9.33 -2.10 18.63
N ALA A 271 8.80 -3.30 18.49
CA ALA A 271 9.60 -4.47 18.14
C ALA A 271 10.07 -4.46 16.68
N VAL A 272 9.23 -3.98 15.76
CA VAL A 272 9.53 -3.93 14.31
C VAL A 272 10.44 -2.75 13.94
N PHE A 273 10.29 -1.66 14.67
CA PHE A 273 11.02 -0.42 14.49
C PHE A 273 11.82 -0.09 15.76
N PRO A 274 12.82 -0.93 16.12
CA PRO A 274 13.62 -0.73 17.31
C PRO A 274 14.35 0.60 17.27
N GLU A 275 14.65 1.12 18.46
CA GLU A 275 15.36 2.38 18.66
C GLU A 275 16.76 2.22 18.05
N GLN A 276 17.14 3.08 17.11
CA GLN A 276 18.56 3.33 16.89
C GLN A 276 18.97 4.25 18.02
N ASP A 277 19.28 3.61 19.12
CA ASP A 277 19.87 4.17 20.31
C ASP A 277 21.01 5.12 19.88
N SER A 278 20.74 6.42 19.83
CA SER A 278 21.75 7.45 19.59
C SER A 278 22.57 7.58 20.88
N ILE A 279 23.35 6.52 21.19
CA ILE A 279 24.12 6.35 22.43
C ILE A 279 25.23 7.41 22.58
N LEU A 280 25.39 8.32 21.62
CA LEU A 280 26.42 9.34 21.62
C LEU A 280 25.82 10.70 21.31
N THR A 281 25.16 11.34 22.29
CA THR A 281 25.33 12.79 22.57
C THR A 281 24.56 13.24 23.82
N THR A 282 25.30 13.53 24.88
CA THR A 282 25.08 14.63 25.85
C THR A 282 23.64 15.02 26.20
N SER A 283 23.18 14.54 27.37
CA SER A 283 22.53 15.34 28.43
C SER A 283 21.61 16.50 28.02
N LYS A 284 20.75 16.29 27.02
CA LYS A 284 19.50 17.04 26.84
C LYS A 284 18.38 16.01 26.88
N GLN A 285 17.36 16.29 27.68
CA GLN A 285 16.19 15.46 27.86
C GLN A 285 15.63 15.04 26.49
N HIS A 286 15.82 13.78 26.10
CA HIS A 286 15.20 13.17 24.93
C HIS A 286 13.70 12.97 25.22
N PHE A 287 12.92 14.05 25.19
CA PHE A 287 11.52 13.96 24.79
C PHE A 287 11.49 14.10 23.26
N ASN A 288 10.95 13.10 22.58
CA ASN A 288 10.67 13.03 21.13
C ASN A 288 11.73 12.43 20.19
N GLU A 289 11.98 11.14 20.31
CA GLU A 289 12.46 10.34 19.15
C GLU A 289 11.34 9.52 18.46
N TYR A 290 10.07 9.67 18.88
CA TYR A 290 8.92 9.08 18.18
C TYR A 290 7.77 10.07 17.93
N PRO A 291 7.96 11.15 17.15
CA PRO A 291 6.85 12.06 16.84
C PRO A 291 5.66 11.29 16.26
N VAL A 292 5.89 10.35 15.33
CA VAL A 292 4.79 9.66 14.64
C VAL A 292 4.01 8.68 15.54
N LEU A 293 4.70 7.83 16.33
CA LEU A 293 4.01 6.90 17.23
C LEU A 293 3.33 7.66 18.37
N HIS A 294 4.00 8.63 18.99
CA HIS A 294 3.40 9.40 20.08
C HIS A 294 2.23 10.24 19.60
N GLU A 295 2.31 10.85 18.43
CA GLU A 295 1.20 11.59 17.84
C GLU A 295 0.03 10.67 17.47
N TRP A 296 0.31 9.49 16.91
CA TRP A 296 -0.73 8.48 16.69
C TRP A 296 -1.40 8.05 18.01
N ILE A 297 -0.62 7.76 19.06
CA ILE A 297 -1.15 7.41 20.39
C ILE A 297 -2.00 8.56 20.94
N ASN A 298 -1.51 9.79 20.90
CA ASN A 298 -2.22 10.98 21.38
C ASN A 298 -3.56 11.15 20.66
N ASN A 299 -3.57 10.99 19.32
CA ASN A 299 -4.81 11.04 18.54
C ASN A 299 -5.79 9.94 18.98
N LYS A 300 -5.34 8.69 19.17
CA LYS A 300 -6.20 7.61 19.68
C LYS A 300 -6.72 7.89 21.09
N VAL A 301 -5.91 8.45 21.98
CA VAL A 301 -6.33 8.82 23.33
C VAL A 301 -7.39 9.93 23.28
N CYS A 302 -7.20 10.96 22.46
CA CYS A 302 -8.20 12.02 22.26
C CYS A 302 -9.53 11.48 21.70
N GLU A 303 -9.47 10.55 20.74
CA GLU A 303 -10.66 9.86 20.20
C GLU A 303 -11.39 9.05 21.28
N LEU A 304 -10.66 8.30 22.11
CA LEU A 304 -11.22 7.54 23.23
C LEU A 304 -11.91 8.47 24.23
N ILE A 305 -11.24 9.55 24.66
CA ILE A 305 -11.83 10.49 25.63
C ILE A 305 -13.09 11.14 25.05
N SER A 306 -13.08 11.51 23.77
CA SER A 306 -14.26 12.03 23.07
C SER A 306 -15.41 11.01 23.02
N ALA A 307 -15.10 9.71 22.88
CA ALA A 307 -16.09 8.65 22.94
C ALA A 307 -16.65 8.47 24.36
N VAL A 308 -15.77 8.48 25.38
CA VAL A 308 -16.18 8.42 26.80
C VAL A 308 -17.06 9.61 27.17
N GLU A 309 -16.70 10.83 26.77
CA GLU A 309 -17.50 12.04 27.06
C GLU A 309 -18.89 11.98 26.44
N ARG A 310 -19.00 11.45 25.23
CA ARG A 310 -20.28 11.30 24.51
C ARG A 310 -21.20 10.29 25.22
N GLU A 311 -20.68 9.10 25.50
CA GLU A 311 -21.46 8.03 26.13
C GLU A 311 -21.79 8.37 27.60
N ALA A 312 -20.87 9.01 28.32
CA ALA A 312 -21.09 9.46 29.71
C ALA A 312 -22.01 10.68 29.81
N GLY A 313 -22.06 11.53 28.77
CA GLY A 313 -22.93 12.71 28.71
C GLY A 313 -24.43 12.40 28.69
N GLU A 314 -24.80 11.21 28.21
CA GLU A 314 -26.20 10.75 28.18
C GLU A 314 -26.71 10.23 29.54
N GLY A 315 -25.93 10.40 30.63
CA GLY A 315 -26.29 9.98 31.99
C GLY A 315 -26.15 8.48 32.25
N ARG A 316 -25.28 7.81 31.47
CA ARG A 316 -25.20 6.34 31.37
C ARG A 316 -23.83 5.80 31.76
N CYS A 317 -23.20 6.41 32.75
CA CYS A 317 -21.93 5.93 33.26
C CYS A 317 -22.16 4.91 34.38
N ASP A 318 -21.91 3.64 34.07
CA ASP A 318 -21.95 2.57 35.06
C ASP A 318 -20.58 2.41 35.73
N VAL A 319 -20.57 1.88 36.95
CA VAL A 319 -19.34 1.51 37.69
C VAL A 319 -18.44 0.62 36.85
N SER A 320 -19.03 -0.30 36.08
CA SER A 320 -18.29 -1.18 35.18
C SER A 320 -17.44 -0.42 34.17
N SER A 321 -17.92 0.70 33.61
CA SER A 321 -17.15 1.49 32.65
C SER A 321 -15.96 2.20 33.28
N ILE A 322 -16.10 2.65 34.53
CA ILE A 322 -15.00 3.26 35.28
C ILE A 322 -13.93 2.20 35.55
N GLU A 323 -14.31 1.02 36.06
CA GLU A 323 -13.40 -0.10 36.29
C GLU A 323 -12.65 -0.50 35.01
N GLN A 324 -13.36 -0.61 33.88
CA GLN A 324 -12.76 -0.95 32.60
C GLN A 324 -11.76 0.11 32.12
N VAL A 325 -12.04 1.42 32.30
CA VAL A 325 -11.06 2.47 31.96
C VAL A 325 -9.85 2.46 32.90
N MET A 326 -10.05 2.18 34.19
CA MET A 326 -8.93 2.04 35.13
C MET A 326 -8.05 0.85 34.76
N TYR A 327 -8.66 -0.27 34.38
CA TYR A 327 -7.95 -1.45 33.88
C TYR A 327 -7.24 -1.20 32.55
N LEU A 328 -7.87 -0.46 31.62
CA LEU A 328 -7.24 0.01 30.39
C LEU A 328 -5.96 0.81 30.70
N GLY A 329 -6.04 1.80 31.59
CA GLY A 329 -4.88 2.61 31.97
C GLY A 329 -3.77 1.78 32.62
N GLN A 330 -4.11 0.81 33.47
CA GLN A 330 -3.13 -0.11 34.04
C GLN A 330 -2.46 -1.00 32.97
N SER A 331 -3.26 -1.52 32.02
CA SER A 331 -2.77 -2.36 30.93
C SER A 331 -1.83 -1.59 30.00
N LEU A 332 -2.23 -0.38 29.58
CA LEU A 332 -1.44 0.47 28.71
C LEU A 332 -0.24 1.13 29.43
N GLY A 333 -0.29 1.25 30.76
CA GLY A 333 0.83 1.74 31.55
C GLY A 333 2.11 0.92 31.35
N ARG A 334 1.97 -0.38 31.06
CA ARG A 334 3.08 -1.29 30.71
C ARG A 334 3.80 -0.88 29.42
N VAL A 335 3.13 -0.17 28.53
CA VAL A 335 3.69 0.36 27.28
C VAL A 335 3.90 1.88 27.35
N GLY A 336 3.81 2.49 28.54
CA GLY A 336 4.08 3.91 28.76
C GLY A 336 2.94 4.85 28.37
N VAL A 337 1.68 4.37 28.36
CA VAL A 337 0.50 5.19 28.07
C VAL A 337 -0.49 5.07 29.23
N ASP A 338 -0.93 6.21 29.79
CA ASP A 338 -1.94 6.23 30.86
C ASP A 338 -3.05 7.23 30.56
N VAL A 339 -4.29 6.74 30.44
CA VAL A 339 -5.47 7.54 30.10
C VAL A 339 -6.28 7.98 31.33
N ARG A 340 -5.94 7.46 32.52
CA ARG A 340 -6.76 7.64 33.73
C ARG A 340 -6.85 9.10 34.17
N GLY A 341 -5.77 9.85 34.02
CA GLY A 341 -5.72 11.28 34.33
C GLY A 341 -6.71 12.13 33.49
N LEU A 342 -7.00 11.68 32.26
CA LEU A 342 -7.93 12.37 31.35
C LEU A 342 -9.37 11.86 31.52
N ALA A 343 -9.55 10.55 31.71
CA ALA A 343 -10.87 9.94 31.83
C ALA A 343 -11.54 10.17 33.19
N GLY A 344 -10.78 10.23 34.28
CA GLY A 344 -11.30 10.42 35.64
C GLY A 344 -12.19 11.68 35.79
N PRO A 345 -11.75 12.86 35.33
CA PRO A 345 -12.58 14.07 35.33
C PRO A 345 -13.86 13.97 34.49
N VAL A 346 -13.86 13.20 33.40
CA VAL A 346 -15.05 12.98 32.56
C VAL A 346 -16.11 12.20 33.34
N PHE A 347 -15.72 11.09 33.96
CA PHE A 347 -16.62 10.28 34.77
C PHE A 347 -17.11 11.02 36.01
N SER A 348 -16.23 11.78 36.68
CA SER A 348 -16.60 12.59 37.83
C SER A 348 -17.68 13.62 37.48
N ARG A 349 -17.54 14.31 36.33
CA ARG A 349 -18.55 15.26 35.83
C ARG A 349 -19.87 14.56 35.49
N SER A 350 -19.83 13.38 34.88
CA SER A 350 -21.03 12.61 34.54
C SER A 350 -21.80 12.16 35.79
N LEU A 351 -21.10 11.58 36.78
CA LEU A 351 -21.67 11.17 38.06
C LEU A 351 -22.27 12.37 38.82
N CYS A 352 -21.57 13.50 38.85
CA CYS A 352 -22.07 14.72 39.48
C CYS A 352 -23.37 15.22 38.81
N ARG A 353 -23.46 15.19 37.48
CA ARG A 353 -24.69 15.54 36.75
C ARG A 353 -25.84 14.57 37.03
N MET A 354 -25.55 13.27 37.09
CA MET A 354 -26.52 12.23 37.41
C MET A 354 -27.10 12.44 38.82
N VAL A 355 -26.26 12.69 39.82
CA VAL A 355 -26.71 12.98 41.19
C VAL A 355 -27.59 14.24 41.19
N GLY A 356 -27.17 15.29 40.50
CA GLY A 356 -27.92 16.55 40.44
C GLY A 356 -29.28 16.44 39.79
N SER A 357 -29.39 15.71 38.68
CA SER A 357 -30.66 15.51 38.01
C SER A 357 -31.63 14.67 38.85
N GLN A 358 -31.14 13.63 39.53
CA GLN A 358 -31.97 12.79 40.40
C GLN A 358 -32.43 13.53 41.66
N LEU A 359 -31.56 14.33 42.28
CA LEU A 359 -31.94 15.16 43.44
C LEU A 359 -32.95 16.25 43.04
N SER A 360 -32.75 16.94 41.92
CA SER A 360 -33.72 17.91 41.42
C SER A 360 -35.07 17.26 41.10
N ALA A 361 -35.09 16.06 40.53
CA ALA A 361 -36.31 15.30 40.31
C ALA A 361 -37.00 14.90 41.62
N ALA A 362 -36.23 14.55 42.66
CA ALA A 362 -36.76 14.27 43.99
C ALA A 362 -37.38 15.52 44.63
N ASP A 363 -36.74 16.68 44.51
CA ASP A 363 -37.25 17.97 45.00
C ASP A 363 -38.57 18.35 44.30
N HIS A 364 -38.61 18.28 42.96
CA HIS A 364 -39.82 18.56 42.19
C HIS A 364 -40.97 17.61 42.54
N ARG A 365 -40.66 16.33 42.76
CA ARG A 365 -41.64 15.33 43.16
C ARG A 365 -42.15 15.60 44.58
N PHE A 366 -41.28 16.02 45.49
CA PHE A 366 -41.68 16.41 46.84
C PHE A 366 -42.64 17.60 46.82
N VAL A 367 -42.33 18.65 46.04
CA VAL A 367 -43.23 19.81 45.89
C VAL A 367 -44.59 19.36 45.35
N ALA A 368 -44.62 18.53 44.31
CA ALA A 368 -45.87 18.02 43.74
C ALA A 368 -46.66 17.10 44.69
N ASP A 369 -45.96 16.35 45.55
CA ASP A 369 -46.57 15.52 46.60
C ASP A 369 -47.11 16.43 47.72
N MET A 370 -46.42 17.53 48.08
CA MET A 370 -46.89 18.52 49.05
C MET A 370 -48.12 19.29 48.59
N ASP A 371 -48.23 19.65 47.30
CA ASP A 371 -49.43 20.32 46.76
C ASP A 371 -50.69 19.43 46.83
N LYS A 372 -50.51 18.10 46.90
CA LYS A 372 -51.59 17.11 47.03
C LYS A 372 -51.79 16.62 48.46
N PHE A 373 -50.91 17.01 49.38
CA PHE A 373 -50.90 16.51 50.74
C PHE A 373 -51.94 17.27 51.57
N SER A 374 -52.80 16.53 52.26
CA SER A 374 -53.72 17.07 53.26
C SER A 374 -53.42 16.47 54.62
N LEU A 375 -53.31 17.30 55.65
CA LEU A 375 -53.05 16.89 57.04
C LEU A 375 -54.21 16.07 57.63
N GLU A 376 -55.43 16.17 57.07
CA GLU A 376 -56.58 15.35 57.46
C GLU A 376 -56.37 13.85 57.17
N SER A 377 -55.59 13.53 56.14
CA SER A 377 -55.29 12.14 55.75
C SER A 377 -54.41 11.39 56.75
N VAL A 378 -53.79 12.11 57.69
CA VAL A 378 -52.87 11.59 58.71
C VAL A 378 -53.60 11.16 59.99
N LYS A 379 -54.83 11.63 60.21
CA LYS A 379 -55.61 11.43 61.45
C LYS A 379 -55.98 9.96 61.77
N GLY A 380 -55.70 9.02 60.86
CA GLY A 380 -56.00 7.58 61.02
C GLY A 380 -54.86 6.70 61.54
N VAL A 381 -53.66 7.24 61.80
CA VAL A 381 -52.50 6.46 62.23
C VAL A 381 -52.11 6.92 63.64
N ALA A 382 -52.46 6.10 64.63
CA ALA A 382 -52.13 6.37 66.02
C ALA A 382 -50.73 5.85 66.37
N THR A 383 -50.07 6.57 67.28
CA THR A 383 -48.86 6.23 68.05
C THR A 383 -47.50 6.37 67.33
N VAL A 384 -46.90 7.55 67.52
CA VAL A 384 -45.47 7.80 67.30
C VAL A 384 -44.66 6.90 68.24
N SER A 385 -44.15 5.79 67.73
CA SER A 385 -43.15 4.95 68.39
C SER A 385 -41.74 5.45 68.07
N PRO A 386 -40.74 5.33 68.97
CA PRO A 386 -39.36 5.79 68.74
C PRO A 386 -38.62 5.05 67.59
N SER A 387 -39.24 4.02 67.02
CA SER A 387 -38.75 3.20 65.91
C SER A 387 -39.11 3.77 64.53
N PHE A 388 -39.07 5.09 64.36
CA PHE A 388 -39.44 5.75 63.09
C PHE A 388 -38.46 5.45 61.94
N ILE A 389 -37.18 5.20 62.27
CA ILE A 389 -36.13 4.88 61.29
C ILE A 389 -36.41 3.55 60.56
N SER A 390 -36.94 2.54 61.26
CA SER A 390 -37.34 1.27 60.63
C SER A 390 -38.58 1.42 59.74
N HIS A 391 -39.49 2.34 60.07
CA HIS A 391 -40.70 2.62 59.29
C HIS A 391 -40.44 3.42 58.01
N LEU A 392 -39.38 4.23 57.97
CA LEU A 392 -38.97 4.95 56.74
C LEU A 392 -38.45 4.01 55.64
N THR A 393 -37.96 2.81 56.00
CA THR A 393 -37.34 1.85 55.07
C THR A 393 -38.22 0.64 54.70
N SER A 394 -39.32 0.38 55.41
CA SER A 394 -40.21 -0.76 55.14
C SER A 394 -41.24 -0.44 54.05
N THR A 395 -41.30 -1.25 52.99
CA THR A 395 -42.05 -0.98 51.76
C THR A 395 -43.58 -1.04 51.84
N VAL A 396 -44.21 -1.33 52.98
CA VAL A 396 -45.67 -1.39 53.05
C VAL A 396 -46.12 -1.00 54.45
N SER A 397 -46.90 0.08 54.53
CA SER A 397 -47.88 0.49 55.55
C SER A 397 -47.64 1.90 56.13
N ASN A 398 -48.50 2.83 55.71
CA ASN A 398 -48.86 4.10 56.35
C ASN A 398 -47.71 4.88 57.02
N VAL A 399 -46.86 5.50 56.21
CA VAL A 399 -46.06 6.63 56.73
C VAL A 399 -47.00 7.83 56.87
N GLU A 400 -47.19 8.30 58.10
CA GLU A 400 -47.95 9.51 58.46
C GLU A 400 -47.63 10.71 57.54
N TYR A 401 -46.41 10.78 57.00
CA TYR A 401 -45.96 11.81 56.07
C TYR A 401 -45.40 11.20 54.77
N TYR A 402 -46.29 10.75 53.87
CA TYR A 402 -45.89 10.12 52.60
C TYR A 402 -44.94 10.97 51.72
N PRO A 403 -45.01 12.32 51.67
CA PRO A 403 -44.07 13.11 50.88
C PRO A 403 -42.63 12.96 51.38
N LEU A 404 -42.42 12.97 52.71
CA LEU A 404 -41.10 12.78 53.32
C LEU A 404 -40.55 11.38 53.10
N ALA A 405 -41.40 10.34 53.19
CA ALA A 405 -40.95 8.97 52.92
C ALA A 405 -40.52 8.76 51.47
N ARG A 406 -41.31 9.26 50.50
CA ARG A 406 -40.94 9.16 49.08
C ARG A 406 -39.68 9.94 48.76
N TYR A 407 -39.53 11.14 49.33
CA TYR A 407 -38.30 11.92 49.19
C TYR A 407 -37.08 11.20 49.80
N THR A 408 -37.22 10.65 51.01
CA THR A 408 -36.16 9.85 51.67
C THR A 408 -35.73 8.69 50.79
N ASN A 409 -36.69 7.94 50.23
CA ASN A 409 -36.40 6.82 49.33
C ASN A 409 -35.69 7.27 48.05
N SER A 410 -36.04 8.44 47.50
CA SER A 410 -35.31 9.03 46.38
C SER A 410 -33.86 9.37 46.75
N LEU A 411 -33.60 9.99 47.90
CA LEU A 411 -32.24 10.27 48.36
C LEU A 411 -31.42 8.99 48.58
N LEU A 412 -32.02 7.97 49.20
CA LEU A 412 -31.37 6.68 49.42
C LEU A 412 -31.05 5.97 48.09
N SER A 413 -31.95 6.07 47.10
CA SER A 413 -31.70 5.52 45.75
C SER A 413 -30.46 6.16 45.12
N VAL A 414 -30.29 7.48 45.24
CA VAL A 414 -29.12 8.21 44.74
C VAL A 414 -27.84 7.75 45.45
N LEU A 415 -27.85 7.69 46.79
CA LEU A 415 -26.71 7.25 47.58
C LEU A 415 -26.34 5.77 47.33
N ASN A 416 -27.34 4.91 47.12
CA ASN A 416 -27.12 3.50 46.79
C ASN A 416 -26.45 3.31 45.42
N GLN A 417 -26.77 4.14 44.43
CA GLN A 417 -26.09 4.10 43.12
C GLN A 417 -24.61 4.49 43.23
N LEU A 418 -24.29 5.44 44.11
CA LEU A 418 -22.90 5.85 44.37
C LEU A 418 -22.11 4.82 45.19
N ARG A 419 -22.77 3.93 45.94
CA ARG A 419 -22.11 2.98 46.85
C ARG A 419 -21.06 2.09 46.17
N LEU A 420 -21.30 1.70 44.92
CA LEU A 420 -20.37 0.86 44.16
C LEU A 420 -19.20 1.65 43.56
N CYS A 421 -19.35 2.97 43.36
CA CYS A 421 -18.31 3.84 42.86
C CYS A 421 -18.53 5.28 43.37
N ALA A 422 -17.85 5.62 44.46
CA ALA A 422 -17.89 6.93 45.08
C ALA A 422 -16.49 7.58 44.99
N PRO A 423 -16.15 8.23 43.87
CA PRO A 423 -14.88 8.96 43.76
C PRO A 423 -14.76 10.00 44.88
N LEU A 424 -13.64 9.98 45.61
CA LEU A 424 -13.41 10.90 46.75
C LEU A 424 -13.55 12.38 46.37
N CYS A 425 -13.24 12.75 45.12
CA CYS A 425 -13.42 14.10 44.61
C CYS A 425 -14.88 14.58 44.58
N LEU A 426 -15.85 13.65 44.64
CA LEU A 426 -17.28 13.96 44.67
C LEU A 426 -17.85 14.07 46.08
N ALA A 427 -17.09 13.74 47.13
CA ALA A 427 -17.56 13.78 48.51
C ALA A 427 -18.18 15.15 48.87
N GLN A 428 -17.45 16.24 48.60
CA GLN A 428 -17.95 17.59 48.87
C GLN A 428 -19.06 18.04 47.91
N PRO A 429 -18.92 17.94 46.57
CA PRO A 429 -19.99 18.28 45.65
C PRO A 429 -21.32 17.58 45.97
N VAL A 430 -21.31 16.27 46.27
CA VAL A 430 -22.51 15.52 46.62
C VAL A 430 -23.09 15.99 47.96
N THR A 431 -22.24 16.28 48.94
CA THR A 431 -22.67 16.86 50.23
C THR A 431 -23.40 18.18 50.03
N ASP A 432 -22.84 19.09 49.23
CA ASP A 432 -23.43 20.39 48.95
C ASP A 432 -24.76 20.26 48.21
N MET A 433 -24.87 19.34 47.25
CA MET A 433 -26.09 19.10 46.48
C MET A 433 -27.21 18.49 47.34
N LEU A 434 -26.89 17.52 48.21
CA LEU A 434 -27.84 16.97 49.18
C LEU A 434 -28.31 18.04 50.16
N GLN A 435 -27.39 18.86 50.66
CA GLN A 435 -27.73 19.97 51.56
C GLN A 435 -28.66 20.99 50.88
N GLN A 436 -28.40 21.33 49.62
CA GLN A 436 -29.28 22.22 48.85
C GLN A 436 -30.66 21.61 48.62
N SER A 437 -30.74 20.32 48.31
CA SER A 437 -32.00 19.58 48.17
C SER A 437 -32.79 19.56 49.49
N LEU A 438 -32.12 19.30 50.62
CA LEU A 438 -32.75 19.37 51.96
C LEU A 438 -33.23 20.79 52.31
N GLN A 439 -32.47 21.82 51.95
CA GLN A 439 -32.89 23.22 52.10
C GLN A 439 -34.10 23.57 51.24
N SER A 440 -34.18 23.02 50.02
CA SER A 440 -35.33 23.16 49.12
C SER A 440 -36.58 22.56 49.76
N VAL A 441 -36.48 21.33 50.29
CA VAL A 441 -37.57 20.66 51.02
C VAL A 441 -38.01 21.43 52.27
N ALA A 442 -37.07 21.92 53.08
CA ALA A 442 -37.39 22.76 54.24
C ALA A 442 -38.15 24.03 53.82
N SER A 443 -37.72 24.66 52.72
CA SER A 443 -38.39 25.85 52.17
C SER A 443 -39.79 25.52 51.64
N SER A 444 -39.99 24.36 51.02
CA SER A 444 -41.30 23.89 50.58
C SER A 444 -42.26 23.64 51.75
N ILE A 445 -41.78 23.05 52.85
CA ILE A 445 -42.58 22.87 54.07
C ILE A 445 -42.97 24.23 54.68
N ALA A 446 -42.03 25.18 54.74
CA ALA A 446 -42.31 26.54 55.23
C ALA A 446 -43.31 27.31 54.34
N GLN A 447 -43.23 27.11 53.02
CA GLN A 447 -44.20 27.68 52.08
C GLN A 447 -45.59 27.07 52.26
N PHE A 448 -45.68 25.75 52.46
CA PHE A 448 -46.93 25.08 52.77
C PHE A 448 -47.56 25.64 54.04
N TYR A 449 -46.77 25.82 55.11
CA TYR A 449 -47.24 26.47 56.34
C TYR A 449 -47.81 27.86 56.08
N THR A 450 -47.04 28.72 55.41
CA THR A 450 -47.44 30.11 55.13
C THR A 450 -48.77 30.20 54.34
N ARG A 451 -49.03 29.24 53.43
CA ARG A 451 -50.28 29.18 52.65
C ARG A 451 -51.48 28.75 53.51
N GLU A 452 -51.30 27.75 54.36
CA GLU A 452 -52.40 27.11 55.10
C GLU A 452 -52.61 27.66 56.53
N GLN A 453 -51.70 28.52 57.04
CA GLN A 453 -51.69 28.97 58.44
C GLN A 453 -53.00 29.64 58.91
N GLN A 454 -53.74 30.32 58.03
CA GLN A 454 -54.98 31.02 58.39
C GLN A 454 -56.19 30.08 58.53
N ALA A 455 -56.18 28.93 57.85
CA ALA A 455 -57.26 27.95 57.84
C ALA A 455 -56.96 26.70 58.69
N MET A 456 -55.73 26.56 59.19
CA MET A 456 -55.28 25.39 59.97
C MET A 456 -55.90 25.32 61.37
N SER A 457 -56.43 24.15 61.72
CA SER A 457 -56.83 23.80 63.08
C SER A 457 -55.62 23.60 64.01
N ALA A 458 -55.84 23.64 65.33
CA ALA A 458 -54.80 23.39 66.32
C ALA A 458 -54.18 21.98 66.19
N GLU A 459 -54.99 20.97 65.82
CA GLU A 459 -54.54 19.60 65.58
C GLU A 459 -53.63 19.50 64.34
N GLU A 460 -53.99 20.17 63.25
CA GLU A 460 -53.19 20.19 62.02
C GLU A 460 -51.86 20.91 62.22
N ARG A 461 -51.86 21.97 63.03
CA ARG A 461 -50.63 22.67 63.44
C ARG A 461 -49.70 21.77 64.26
N ASP A 462 -50.24 20.95 65.16
CA ASP A 462 -49.48 19.94 65.91
C ASP A 462 -48.91 18.86 64.97
N LEU A 463 -49.72 18.36 64.03
CA LEU A 463 -49.27 17.39 63.02
C LEU A 463 -48.18 17.95 62.10
N LEU A 464 -48.26 19.21 61.70
CA LEU A 464 -47.22 19.86 60.92
C LEU A 464 -45.94 20.09 61.75
N THR A 465 -46.08 20.45 63.03
CA THR A 465 -44.93 20.57 63.96
C THR A 465 -44.20 19.23 64.09
N LYS A 466 -44.95 18.12 64.23
CA LYS A 466 -44.40 16.76 64.23
C LYS A 466 -43.71 16.40 62.91
N MET A 467 -44.26 16.83 61.77
CA MET A 467 -43.62 16.65 60.45
C MET A 467 -42.28 17.38 60.37
N VAL A 468 -42.22 18.63 60.84
CA VAL A 468 -41.00 19.45 60.85
C VAL A 468 -39.96 18.83 61.78
N VAL A 469 -40.36 18.35 62.96
CA VAL A 469 -39.48 17.59 63.87
C VAL A 469 -38.99 16.29 63.20
N CYS A 470 -39.87 15.55 62.54
CA CYS A 470 -39.51 14.35 61.77
C CYS A 470 -38.47 14.65 60.69
N PHE A 471 -38.64 15.74 59.94
CA PHE A 471 -37.68 16.17 58.93
C PHE A 471 -36.33 16.57 59.58
N ASN A 472 -36.37 17.44 60.59
CA ASN A 472 -35.17 18.07 61.14
C ASN A 472 -34.34 17.15 62.05
N ASP A 473 -35.00 16.41 62.95
CA ASP A 473 -34.32 15.68 64.03
C ASP A 473 -34.09 14.21 63.67
N TYR A 474 -34.80 13.69 62.67
CA TYR A 474 -34.69 12.29 62.24
C TYR A 474 -34.18 12.14 60.82
N LEU A 475 -34.84 12.74 59.82
CA LEU A 475 -34.48 12.56 58.41
C LEU A 475 -33.12 13.16 58.08
N VAL A 476 -32.87 14.44 58.42
CA VAL A 476 -31.59 15.09 58.09
C VAL A 476 -30.39 14.37 58.74
N PRO A 477 -30.41 14.04 60.05
CA PRO A 477 -29.34 13.24 60.66
C PRO A 477 -29.21 11.83 60.09
N TYR A 478 -30.32 11.21 59.66
CA TYR A 478 -30.29 9.90 59.01
C TYR A 478 -29.57 9.98 57.65
N ILE A 479 -29.91 10.95 56.80
CA ILE A 479 -29.24 11.15 55.52
C ILE A 479 -27.76 11.51 55.70
N GLN A 480 -27.40 12.28 56.75
CA GLN A 480 -26.00 12.54 57.11
C GLN A 480 -25.23 11.23 57.38
N ARG A 481 -25.83 10.28 58.12
CA ARG A 481 -25.21 8.96 58.35
C ARG A 481 -25.10 8.16 57.06
N CYS A 482 -26.12 8.18 56.21
CA CYS A 482 -26.10 7.51 54.92
C CYS A 482 -25.01 8.10 54.00
N LEU A 483 -24.86 9.42 53.95
CA LEU A 483 -23.79 10.10 53.24
C LEU A 483 -22.42 9.64 53.76
N GLN A 484 -22.23 9.59 55.07
CA GLN A 484 -20.98 9.14 55.70
C GLN A 484 -20.71 7.64 55.52
N SER A 485 -21.75 6.85 55.25
CA SER A 485 -21.59 5.43 54.88
C SER A 485 -21.07 5.25 53.45
N VAL A 486 -21.32 6.22 52.56
CA VAL A 486 -20.79 6.24 51.19
C VAL A 486 -19.41 6.92 51.17
N TYR A 487 -19.25 8.01 51.92
CA TYR A 487 -18.01 8.77 52.05
C TYR A 487 -17.56 8.79 53.51
N SER A 488 -16.74 7.81 53.89
CA SER A 488 -16.26 7.69 55.26
C SER A 488 -15.39 8.90 55.65
N PRO A 489 -15.72 9.63 56.73
CA PRO A 489 -14.86 10.72 57.22
C PRO A 489 -13.46 10.23 57.60
N ALA A 490 -13.32 8.97 58.02
CA ALA A 490 -12.01 8.37 58.32
C ALA A 490 -11.16 8.16 57.05
N GLU A 491 -11.77 7.69 55.97
CA GLU A 491 -11.07 7.50 54.68
C GLU A 491 -10.64 8.84 54.07
N ILE A 492 -11.52 9.85 54.13
CA ILE A 492 -11.20 11.20 53.68
C ILE A 492 -10.12 11.84 54.55
N SER A 493 -10.21 11.66 55.87
CA SER A 493 -9.20 12.11 56.83
C SER A 493 -7.83 11.50 56.53
N PHE A 494 -7.79 10.21 56.22
CA PHE A 494 -6.58 9.50 55.82
C PHE A 494 -6.03 10.02 54.48
N PHE A 495 -6.88 10.15 53.46
CA PHE A 495 -6.46 10.61 52.13
C PHE A 495 -5.91 12.05 52.15
N LEU A 496 -6.58 12.96 52.89
CA LEU A 496 -6.15 14.36 53.01
C LEU A 496 -5.05 14.57 54.05
N SER A 497 -4.73 13.56 54.86
CA SER A 497 -3.82 13.68 56.01
C SER A 497 -4.24 14.77 57.00
N VAL A 498 -5.55 14.88 57.28
CA VAL A 498 -6.17 15.89 58.15
C VAL A 498 -7.10 15.21 59.14
N PRO A 499 -7.07 15.53 60.45
CA PRO A 499 -7.94 14.89 61.45
C PRO A 499 -9.44 15.18 61.21
N VAL A 500 -10.30 14.22 61.55
CA VAL A 500 -11.76 14.27 61.31
C VAL A 500 -12.42 15.53 61.88
N PHE A 501 -11.98 16.04 63.05
CA PHE A 501 -12.56 17.25 63.62
C PHE A 501 -12.39 18.49 62.71
N LYS A 502 -11.29 18.57 61.95
CA LYS A 502 -11.08 19.65 60.96
C LYS A 502 -11.96 19.48 59.74
N LEU A 503 -12.33 18.25 59.37
CA LEU A 503 -13.32 18.00 58.32
C LEU A 503 -14.69 18.54 58.76
N GLN A 504 -15.08 18.27 60.01
CA GLN A 504 -16.31 18.78 60.59
C GLN A 504 -16.32 20.32 60.67
N GLU A 505 -15.23 20.93 61.11
CA GLU A 505 -15.08 22.40 61.16
C GLU A 505 -15.24 23.03 59.77
N LYS A 506 -14.72 22.37 58.73
CA LYS A 506 -14.82 22.84 57.33
C LYS A 506 -16.09 22.40 56.62
N GLY A 507 -16.97 21.63 57.27
CA GLY A 507 -18.20 21.11 56.66
C GLY A 507 -17.97 20.04 55.57
N LEU A 508 -16.79 19.42 55.54
CA LEU A 508 -16.44 18.44 54.50
C LEU A 508 -17.10 17.09 54.82
N THR A 509 -18.09 16.69 54.03
CA THR A 509 -19.04 15.57 54.33
C THR A 509 -19.97 15.79 55.52
N PHE A 510 -20.10 17.03 56.00
CA PHE A 510 -20.99 17.37 57.11
C PHE A 510 -22.02 18.42 56.68
N PHE A 511 -23.30 18.11 56.84
CA PHE A 511 -24.36 19.08 56.64
C PHE A 511 -24.30 20.20 57.68
N ASN A 512 -24.51 21.42 57.22
CA ASN A 512 -24.78 22.56 58.06
C ASN A 512 -26.27 22.55 58.47
N MET A 513 -26.54 21.94 59.62
CA MET A 513 -27.90 21.81 60.17
C MET A 513 -28.59 23.17 60.29
N ALA A 514 -27.90 24.21 60.79
CA ALA A 514 -28.49 25.54 60.94
C ALA A 514 -28.98 26.12 59.60
N LYS A 515 -28.23 25.89 58.51
CA LYS A 515 -28.62 26.34 57.18
C LYS A 515 -29.81 25.56 56.62
N ILE A 516 -29.91 24.25 56.90
CA ILE A 516 -31.05 23.42 56.49
C ILE A 516 -32.32 23.79 57.27
N SER A 517 -32.21 23.99 58.59
CA SER A 517 -33.34 24.28 59.47
C SER A 517 -33.86 25.72 59.36
N SER A 518 -33.06 26.66 58.85
CA SER A 518 -33.40 28.09 58.79
C SER A 518 -34.82 28.41 58.27
N PRO A 519 -35.33 27.79 57.18
CA PRO A 519 -36.69 28.06 56.69
C PRO A 519 -37.80 27.60 57.66
N VAL A 520 -37.56 26.54 58.42
CA VAL A 520 -38.56 25.90 59.30
C VAL A 520 -38.28 26.14 60.79
N GLN A 521 -37.28 26.95 61.13
CA GLN A 521 -36.82 27.13 62.52
C GLN A 521 -37.92 27.68 63.44
N HIS A 522 -38.80 28.52 62.91
CA HIS A 522 -39.94 29.09 63.63
C HIS A 522 -41.07 28.06 63.92
N LEU A 523 -41.04 26.90 63.26
CA LEU A 523 -41.97 25.79 63.44
C LEU A 523 -41.42 24.70 64.36
N LEU A 524 -40.13 24.74 64.70
CA LEU A 524 -39.53 23.80 65.63
C LEU A 524 -39.89 24.17 67.08
N PRO A 525 -40.16 23.17 67.94
CA PRO A 525 -40.35 23.43 69.36
C PRO A 525 -39.08 24.04 69.95
N VAL A 526 -39.23 25.11 70.73
CA VAL A 526 -38.09 25.70 71.47
C VAL A 526 -37.66 24.69 72.53
N ILE A 527 -36.59 23.95 72.25
CA ILE A 527 -35.91 23.16 73.27
C ILE A 527 -35.25 24.16 74.22
N LYS A 528 -35.92 24.47 75.33
CA LYS A 528 -35.22 25.01 76.50
C LYS A 528 -34.25 23.92 76.95
N LEU A 529 -32.98 24.08 76.63
CA LEU A 529 -31.90 23.34 77.28
C LEU A 529 -31.93 23.71 78.76
N ASP A 530 -32.63 22.92 79.58
CA ASP A 530 -32.41 22.91 81.02
C ASP A 530 -30.98 22.40 81.25
N LEU A 531 -30.06 23.33 81.50
CA LEU A 531 -28.65 23.11 81.81
C LEU A 531 -28.42 22.42 83.18
N SER A 532 -29.40 21.69 83.71
CA SER A 532 -29.30 21.00 85.01
C SER A 532 -28.77 19.56 84.90
N ASN A 533 -28.76 18.95 83.70
CA ASN A 533 -28.27 17.58 83.52
C ASN A 533 -27.14 17.50 82.49
N SER A 534 -25.99 18.09 82.81
CA SER A 534 -24.71 17.82 82.13
C SER A 534 -23.90 16.83 82.95
N GLN A 535 -24.30 15.55 82.90
CA GLN A 535 -23.38 14.44 83.16
C GLN A 535 -23.34 13.61 81.88
N TYR A 536 -22.13 13.26 81.44
CA TYR A 536 -21.79 12.55 80.20
C TYR A 536 -21.61 13.45 78.97
N LEU A 537 -20.48 14.17 78.96
CA LEU A 537 -19.68 14.45 77.76
C LEU A 537 -18.61 13.37 77.63
#